data_AF-A0A7V9P7T3-F1
#
_entry.id   AF-A0A7V9P7T3-F1
#
_cell.length_a   1.000
_cell.length_b   1.000
_cell.length_c   1.000
_cell.angle_alpha   90.00
_cell.angle_beta   90.00
_cell.angle_gamma   90.00
#
_symmetry.space_group_name_H-M   'P 1'
#
loop_
_entity.id
_entity.type
_entity.pdbx_description
1 polymer ?
#
loop_
_entity_poly.entity_id
_entity_poly.type
_entity_poly.pdbx_seq_one_letter_code
_entity_poly.pdbx_strand_id
1 'polypeptide(L)' 'MRLKLCTKCKRPFMASEEFCPRCPEPFDANSFANLGCIVLTILPLLVLILFWAFIFGAIFYRIAARF' A
#
# COMPACT_ATOMS: atom_id res chain seq x y z
N MET A 1 -1.89 42.62 2.18
CA MET A 1 -1.90 41.15 2.37
C MET A 1 -3.21 40.61 1.82
N ARG A 2 -3.21 39.62 0.91
CA ARG A 2 -4.44 38.94 0.47
C ARG A 2 -4.56 37.61 1.21
N LEU A 3 -5.72 37.36 1.82
CA LEU A 3 -6.04 36.10 2.50
C LEU A 3 -6.89 35.25 1.56
N LYS A 4 -6.55 33.97 1.42
CA LYS A 4 -7.39 32.98 0.72
C LYS A 4 -8.05 32.09 1.78
N LEU A 5 -9.27 31.63 1.49
CA LEU A 5 -9.97 30.67 2.33
C LEU A 5 -9.74 29.27 1.80
N CYS A 6 -9.24 28.35 2.63
CA CYS A 6 -9.06 26.96 2.23
C CYS A 6 -10.43 26.28 2.10
N THR A 7 -10.72 25.65 0.96
CA THR A 7 -12.00 24.97 0.71
C THR A 7 -12.20 23.71 1.55
N LYS A 8 -11.11 23.06 2.00
CA LYS A 8 -11.16 21.85 2.83
C LYS A 8 -11.34 22.16 4.31
N CYS A 9 -10.48 22.99 4.89
CA CYS A 9 -10.52 23.28 6.33
C CYS A 9 -11.29 24.56 6.69
N LYS A 10 -11.80 25.32 5.71
CA LYS A 10 -12.54 26.59 5.88
C LYS A 10 -11.79 27.66 6.70
N ARG A 11 -10.47 27.54 6.80
CA ARG A 11 -9.62 28.50 7.52
C ARG A 11 -8.93 29.46 6.55
N PRO A 12 -8.69 30.71 6.97
CA PRO A 12 -7.91 31.65 6.17
C PRO A 12 -6.42 31.28 6.21
N PHE A 13 -5.76 31.39 5.05
CA PHE A 13 -4.32 31.22 4.90
C PHE A 13 -3.74 32.31 3.99
N MET A 14 -2.43 32.50 4.03
CA MET A 14 -1.79 33.56 3.26
C MET A 14 -1.82 33.22 1.76
N ALA A 15 -2.22 34.17 0.91
CA ALA A 15 -2.26 33.95 -0.53
C ALA A 15 -0.88 33.78 -1.19
N SER A 16 0.20 34.09 -0.45
CA SER A 16 1.59 33.82 -0.85
C SER A 16 1.93 32.33 -0.78
N GLU A 17 1.18 31.55 -0.01
CA GLU A 17 1.33 30.10 0.05
C GLU A 17 0.47 29.47 -1.06
N GLU A 18 1.10 28.61 -1.86
CA GLU A 18 0.43 27.91 -2.97
C GLU A 18 -0.57 26.86 -2.46
N PHE A 19 -0.26 26.25 -1.31
CA PHE A 19 -1.07 25.24 -0.63
C PHE A 19 -1.39 25.65 0.81
N CYS A 20 -2.52 25.17 1.33
CA CYS A 20 -2.90 25.47 2.72
C CYS A 20 -2.03 24.65 3.69
N PRO A 21 -1.23 25.29 4.57
CA PRO A 21 -0.24 24.62 5.41
C PRO A 21 -0.86 23.73 6.50
N ARG A 22 -2.18 23.83 6.70
CA ARG A 22 -2.92 23.04 7.71
C ARG A 22 -3.56 21.80 7.14
N CYS A 23 -3.75 21.73 5.83
CA CYS A 23 -4.26 20.53 5.21
C CYS A 23 -3.08 19.64 4.85
N PRO A 24 -3.19 18.31 5.00
CA PRO A 24 -2.22 17.43 4.39
C PRO A 24 -2.18 17.77 2.89
N GLU A 25 -0.96 17.94 2.38
CA GLU A 25 -0.75 18.10 0.94
C GLU A 25 -1.47 16.96 0.22
N PRO A 26 -2.08 17.22 -0.95
CA PRO A 26 -2.73 16.17 -1.71
C PRO A 26 -1.72 15.04 -1.91
N PHE A 27 -2.02 13.87 -1.33
CA PHE A 27 -1.16 12.70 -1.41
C PHE A 27 -0.85 12.43 -2.87
N ASP A 28 0.44 12.51 -3.21
CA ASP A 28 0.92 12.25 -4.55
C ASP A 28 0.66 10.77 -4.86
N ALA A 29 -0.11 10.51 -5.93
CA ALA A 29 -0.58 9.15 -6.25
C ALA A 29 0.58 8.19 -6.59
N ASN A 30 1.78 8.73 -6.83
CA ASN A 30 3.03 8.00 -7.09
C ASN A 30 3.80 7.61 -5.83
N SER A 31 3.25 7.82 -4.63
CA SER A 31 3.96 7.50 -3.39
C SER A 31 4.13 5.99 -3.20
N PHE A 32 5.36 5.54 -2.96
CA PHE A 32 5.79 4.15 -2.71
C PHE A 32 4.95 3.39 -1.67
N ALA A 33 4.17 4.11 -0.85
CA ALA A 33 3.18 3.57 0.07
C ALA A 33 2.17 2.61 -0.61
N ASN A 34 1.76 2.90 -1.85
CA ASN A 34 0.83 2.02 -2.58
C ASN A 34 1.47 0.68 -2.94
N LEU A 35 2.75 0.68 -3.31
CA LEU A 35 3.48 -0.53 -3.65
C LEU A 35 3.71 -1.41 -2.41
N GLY A 36 4.05 -0.80 -1.28
CA GLY A 36 4.17 -1.49 0.00
C GLY A 36 2.87 -2.17 0.45
N CYS A 37 1.73 -1.49 0.31
CA CYS A 37 0.42 -2.07 0.62
C CYS A 37 0.06 -3.26 -0.28
N ILE A 38 0.39 -3.19 -1.58
CA ILE A 38 0.16 -4.29 -2.52
C ILE A 38 1.03 -5.49 -2.14
N VAL A 39 2.31 -5.26 -1.80
CA VAL A 39 3.21 -6.34 -1.36
C VAL A 39 2.72 -6.96 -0.06
N LEU A 40 2.31 -6.16 0.93
CA LEU A 40 1.80 -6.64 2.21
C LEU A 40 0.54 -7.51 2.08
N THR A 41 -0.30 -7.26 1.07
CA THR A 41 -1.50 -8.05 0.83
C THR A 41 -1.23 -9.31 0.01
N ILE A 42 -0.32 -9.26 -0.96
CA ILE A 42 0.00 -10.40 -1.84
C ILE A 42 0.95 -11.41 -1.17
N LEU A 43 1.93 -10.93 -0.39
CA LEU A 43 2.93 -11.77 0.27
C LEU A 43 2.35 -12.93 1.10
N PRO A 44 1.36 -12.74 1.99
CA PRO A 44 0.79 -13.85 2.76
C PRO A 44 0.10 -14.88 1.87
N LEU A 45 -0.52 -14.46 0.76
CA LEU A 45 -1.12 -15.36 -0.22
C LEU A 45 -0.04 -16.25 -0.88
N LEU A 46 1.08 -15.64 -1.27
CA LEU A 46 2.22 -16.32 -1.87
C LEU A 46 2.82 -17.36 -0.92
N VAL A 47 3.00 -17.00 0.35
CA VAL A 47 3.51 -17.93 1.38
C VAL A 47 2.56 -19.12 1.57
N LEU A 48 1.25 -18.88 1.61
CA LEU A 48 0.27 -19.96 1.76
C LEU A 48 0.30 -20.92 0.56
N ILE A 49 0.38 -20.39 -0.67
CA ILE A 49 0.48 -21.20 -1.89
C ILE A 49 1.75 -22.05 -1.87
N LEU A 50 2.90 -21.46 -1.54
CA LEU A 50 4.18 -22.18 -1.46
C LEU A 50 4.17 -23.26 -0.38
N PHE A 51 3.58 -22.96 0.78
CA PHE A 51 3.42 -23.92 1.87
C PHE A 51 2.65 -25.17 1.43
N TRP A 52 1.49 -24.98 0.79
CA TRP A 52 0.69 -26.10 0.28
C TRP A 52 1.40 -26.84 -0.85
N ALA A 53 2.04 -26.13 -1.77
CA ALA A 53 2.81 -26.75 -2.84
C ALA A 53 3.92 -27.67 -2.29
N PHE A 54 4.60 -27.25 -1.22
CA PHE A 54 5.61 -28.07 -0.55
C PHE A 54 5.01 -29.32 0.11
N ILE A 55 3.88 -29.17 0.81
CA ILE A 55 3.20 -30.30 1.45
C ILE A 55 2.76 -31.32 0.40
N PHE A 56 2.06 -30.87 -0.64
CA PHE A 56 1.59 -31.75 -1.69
C PHE A 56 2.77 -32.39 -2.44
N GLY A 57 3.78 -31.62 -2.82
CA GLY A 57 4.99 -32.14 -3.47
C GLY A 57 5.70 -33.20 -2.64
N ALA A 58 5.85 -32.97 -1.33
CA ALA A 58 6.44 -33.95 -0.41
C ALA A 58 5.59 -35.23 -0.28
N ILE A 59 4.26 -35.10 -0.23
CA ILE A 59 3.35 -36.25 -0.21
C ILE A 59 3.48 -37.06 -1.51
N PHE A 60 3.43 -36.40 -2.67
CA PHE A 60 3.59 -37.07 -3.96
C PHE A 60 4.95 -37.75 -4.09
N TYR A 61 6.02 -37.11 -3.63
CA TYR A 61 7.36 -37.72 -3.62
C TYR A 61 7.41 -38.98 -2.75
N ARG A 62 6.82 -38.97 -1.54
CA ARG A 62 6.77 -40.16 -0.67
C ARG A 62 5.93 -41.30 -1.25
N ILE A 63 4.87 -40.97 -2.00
CA ILE A 63 4.06 -41.98 -2.69
C ILE A 63 4.85 -42.56 -3.88
N ALA A 64 5.46 -41.71 -4.70
CA ALA A 64 6.23 -42.14 -5.87
C ALA A 64 7.48 -42.95 -5.49
N ALA A 65 8.18 -42.59 -4.40
CA ALA A 65 9.36 -43.32 -3.92
C ALA A 65 9.04 -44.68 -3.26
N ARG A 66 7.76 -45.04 -3.14
CA ARG A 66 7.29 -46.33 -2.60
C ARG A 66 6.95 -47.35 -3.68
N PHE A 67 7.03 -46.97 -4.96
CA PHE A 67 6.97 -47.84 -6.13
C PHE A 67 8.38 -48.05 -6.68
#